data_AF-A0A939I4W2-F1
#
_entry.id   AF-A0A939I4W2-F1
#
_cell.length_a   1.000
_cell.length_b   1.000
_cell.length_c   1.000
_cell.angle_alpha   90.00
_cell.angle_beta   90.00
_cell.angle_gamma   90.00
#
_symmetry.space_group_name_H-M   'P 1'
#
loop_
_entity.id
_entity.type
_entity.pdbx_description
1 polymer ?
#
loop_
_entity_poly.entity_id
_entity_poly.type
_entity_poly.pdbx_seq_one_letter_code
_entity_poly.pdbx_strand_id
1 'polypeptide(L)'
;MAAPRYIDYMPLDEIRPAARNPKRHDDDGLDRSVEQFDFTEPGLLDERTDRMVSGHGRYETLARRRDAGKAAPEGVVVTADGTWTVPVVRGWASRDDAHAEAYLIASNHLTTQGGWDGEGLAVMLSDLEQVDPALFAATGFDHAQIDAMLAEVTPGGPVGDANDADDDAAPEQPNRGDLLALAGVTVGEPEHQVETGQVWELGDHRLVVAEVFDGWPKWTPLLIEDSLFLPYPTPLAPFADRAVGRRLVMVQPERYLAGHLLDKWERISGEAPTLRDES
;
A
#
# COMPACT_ATOMS: atom_id res chain seq x y z
N MET A 1 -27.68 -24.36 -19.51
CA MET A 1 -27.04 -23.26 -18.76
C MET A 1 -25.72 -23.77 -18.24
N ALA A 2 -24.63 -23.01 -18.34
CA ALA A 2 -23.37 -23.39 -17.69
C ALA A 2 -23.62 -23.45 -16.16
N ALA A 3 -23.08 -24.46 -15.49
CA ALA A 3 -23.20 -24.58 -14.03
C ALA A 3 -22.61 -23.31 -13.36
N PRO A 4 -23.19 -22.85 -12.24
CA PRO A 4 -22.61 -21.73 -11.49
C PRO A 4 -21.19 -22.06 -11.04
N ARG A 5 -20.38 -21.02 -10.81
CA ARG A 5 -19.10 -21.17 -10.11
C ARG A 5 -19.35 -21.62 -8.67
N TYR A 6 -18.46 -22.45 -8.14
CA TYR A 6 -18.46 -22.87 -6.74
C TYR A 6 -17.03 -23.05 -6.25
N ILE A 7 -16.86 -23.13 -4.93
CA ILE A 7 -15.58 -23.46 -4.28
C ILE A 7 -15.67 -24.90 -3.82
N ASP A 8 -14.64 -25.69 -4.14
CA ASP A 8 -14.46 -27.06 -3.67
C ASP A 8 -13.17 -27.16 -2.87
N TYR A 9 -13.13 -28.03 -1.87
CA TYR A 9 -11.92 -28.31 -1.09
C TYR A 9 -11.33 -29.62 -1.57
N MET A 10 -10.17 -29.54 -2.22
CA MET A 10 -9.49 -30.69 -2.82
C MET A 10 -8.16 -30.97 -2.12
N PRO A 11 -7.71 -32.24 -2.04
CA PRO A 11 -6.36 -32.55 -1.59
C PRO A 11 -5.33 -31.78 -2.42
N LEU A 12 -4.35 -31.16 -1.75
CA LEU A 12 -3.32 -30.35 -2.41
C LEU A 12 -2.56 -31.16 -3.48
N ASP A 13 -2.30 -32.44 -3.22
CA ASP A 13 -1.60 -33.35 -4.15
C ASP A 13 -2.44 -33.75 -5.37
N GLU A 14 -3.76 -33.54 -5.33
CA GLU A 14 -4.64 -33.78 -6.47
C GLU A 14 -4.73 -32.58 -7.42
N ILE A 15 -4.24 -31.41 -7.01
CA ILE A 15 -4.24 -30.20 -7.83
C ILE A 15 -3.22 -30.34 -8.96
N ARG A 16 -3.71 -30.46 -10.19
CA ARG A 16 -2.85 -30.62 -11.36
C ARG A 16 -2.49 -29.28 -11.98
N PRO A 17 -1.19 -28.99 -12.21
CA PRO A 17 -0.79 -27.77 -12.89
C PRO A 17 -1.21 -27.78 -14.36
N ALA A 18 -1.16 -26.59 -14.97
CA ALA A 18 -1.35 -26.44 -16.40
C ALA A 18 -0.32 -27.28 -17.17
N ALA A 19 -0.70 -27.79 -18.35
CA ALA A 19 0.23 -28.54 -19.20
C ALA A 19 1.44 -27.69 -19.63
N ARG A 20 1.22 -26.37 -19.79
CA ARG A 20 2.24 -25.36 -20.08
C ARG A 20 1.98 -24.15 -19.21
N ASN A 21 2.97 -23.73 -18.44
CA ASN A 21 2.93 -22.48 -17.68
C ASN A 21 4.26 -21.72 -17.89
N PRO A 22 4.28 -20.63 -18.69
CA PRO A 22 5.49 -19.86 -18.91
C PRO A 22 5.81 -18.89 -17.77
N LYS A 23 4.87 -18.67 -16.82
CA LYS A 23 5.05 -17.71 -15.72
C LYS A 23 6.01 -18.27 -14.68
N ARG A 24 7.01 -17.46 -14.32
CA ARG A 24 7.84 -17.67 -13.13
C ARG A 24 7.20 -16.99 -11.94
N HIS A 25 7.46 -17.53 -10.75
CA HIS A 25 6.94 -17.03 -9.49
C HIS A 25 8.07 -16.49 -8.62
N ASP A 26 7.79 -15.43 -7.87
CA ASP A 26 8.63 -15.01 -6.74
C ASP A 26 8.26 -15.88 -5.55
N ASP A 27 8.99 -16.99 -5.41
CA ASP A 27 8.70 -18.02 -4.40
C ASP A 27 8.85 -17.46 -2.98
N ASP A 28 9.85 -16.61 -2.75
CA ASP A 28 10.12 -16.00 -1.44
C ASP A 28 9.06 -14.95 -1.11
N GLY A 29 8.67 -14.12 -2.08
CA GLY A 29 7.57 -13.17 -1.91
C GLY A 29 6.24 -13.84 -1.61
N LEU A 30 5.91 -14.93 -2.31
CA LEU A 30 4.71 -15.71 -2.05
C LEU A 30 4.74 -16.38 -0.67
N ASP A 31 5.90 -16.88 -0.22
CA ASP A 31 6.02 -17.46 1.12
C ASP A 31 5.83 -16.40 2.22
N ARG A 32 6.40 -15.20 2.05
CA ARG A 32 6.16 -14.05 2.95
C ARG A 32 4.69 -13.65 2.97
N SER A 33 4.05 -13.60 1.80
CA SER A 33 2.64 -13.27 1.67
C SER A 33 1.76 -14.28 2.43
N VAL A 34 1.99 -15.58 2.27
CA VAL A 34 1.26 -16.62 3.00
C VAL A 34 1.54 -16.57 4.50
N GLU A 35 2.74 -16.17 4.92
CA GLU A 35 3.07 -16.00 6.34
C GLU A 35 2.32 -14.83 7.00
N GLN A 36 2.10 -13.73 6.27
CA GLN A 36 1.38 -12.57 6.80
C GLN A 36 -0.14 -12.65 6.64
N PHE A 37 -0.61 -13.27 5.56
CA PHE A 37 -2.01 -13.19 5.14
C PHE A 37 -2.73 -14.54 5.08
N ASP A 38 -2.04 -15.65 5.36
CA ASP A 38 -2.55 -17.00 5.14
C ASP A 38 -2.95 -17.28 3.67
N PHE A 39 -3.76 -18.31 3.42
CA PHE A 39 -4.24 -18.64 2.08
C PHE A 39 -5.52 -17.87 1.75
N THR A 40 -5.37 -16.69 1.17
CA THR A 40 -6.48 -15.74 0.97
C THR A 40 -7.29 -15.94 -0.30
N GLU A 41 -6.65 -16.36 -1.40
CA GLU A 41 -7.27 -16.42 -2.71
C GLU A 41 -7.18 -17.84 -3.28
N PRO A 42 -8.30 -18.48 -3.70
CA PRO A 42 -8.28 -19.76 -4.40
C PRO A 42 -7.94 -19.58 -5.89
N GLY A 43 -7.30 -20.58 -6.49
CA GLY A 43 -7.05 -20.67 -7.92
C GLY A 43 -8.26 -21.20 -8.69
N LEU A 44 -8.16 -21.22 -10.03
CA LEU A 44 -9.22 -21.72 -10.92
C LEU A 44 -8.78 -23.03 -11.60
N LEU A 45 -9.65 -24.04 -11.52
CA LEU A 45 -9.55 -25.28 -12.27
C LEU A 45 -10.48 -25.26 -13.49
N ASP A 46 -9.97 -25.78 -14.61
CA ASP A 46 -10.75 -26.03 -15.82
C ASP A 46 -11.40 -27.42 -15.76
N GLU A 47 -12.73 -27.47 -15.74
CA GLU A 47 -13.52 -28.71 -15.71
C GLU A 47 -13.25 -29.62 -16.91
N ARG A 48 -12.87 -29.08 -18.08
CA ARG A 48 -12.61 -29.90 -19.26
C ARG A 48 -11.28 -30.65 -19.15
N THR A 49 -10.25 -29.99 -18.62
CA THR A 49 -8.89 -30.53 -18.58
C THR A 49 -8.50 -31.07 -17.20
N ASP A 50 -9.29 -30.76 -16.17
CA ASP A 50 -9.00 -31.04 -14.76
C ASP A 50 -7.61 -30.52 -14.35
N ARG A 51 -7.28 -29.32 -14.84
CA ARG A 51 -5.99 -28.65 -14.62
C ARG A 51 -6.18 -27.20 -14.25
N MET A 52 -5.26 -26.71 -13.44
CA MET A 52 -5.23 -25.31 -13.05
C MET A 52 -4.99 -24.42 -14.25
N VAL A 53 -5.74 -23.33 -14.32
CA VAL A 53 -5.58 -22.26 -15.31
C VAL A 53 -5.26 -20.91 -14.68
N SER A 54 -5.35 -20.78 -13.34
CA SER A 54 -4.87 -19.61 -12.60
C SER A 54 -4.50 -19.99 -11.16
N GLY A 55 -3.50 -19.31 -10.60
CA GLY A 55 -3.10 -19.42 -9.19
C GLY A 55 -1.94 -20.36 -8.88
N HIS A 56 -1.21 -20.90 -9.88
CA HIS A 56 -0.21 -21.97 -9.71
C HIS A 56 0.76 -21.74 -8.54
N GLY A 57 1.43 -20.59 -8.51
CA GLY A 57 2.41 -20.26 -7.47
C GLY A 57 1.86 -20.35 -6.04
N ARG A 58 0.57 -20.08 -5.80
CA ARG A 58 -0.03 -20.20 -4.45
C ARG A 58 -0.05 -21.65 -3.98
N TYR A 59 -0.42 -22.59 -4.85
CA TYR A 59 -0.46 -24.02 -4.52
C TYR A 59 0.95 -24.62 -4.43
N GLU A 60 1.87 -24.18 -5.29
CA GLU A 60 3.30 -24.55 -5.20
C GLU A 60 3.90 -24.07 -3.87
N THR A 61 3.59 -22.85 -3.43
CA THR A 61 4.00 -22.36 -2.10
C THR A 61 3.40 -23.17 -0.97
N LEU A 62 2.11 -23.54 -1.01
CA LEU A 62 1.53 -24.43 0.00
C LEU A 62 2.22 -25.79 0.05
N ALA A 63 2.54 -26.37 -1.10
CA ALA A 63 3.23 -27.66 -1.18
C ALA A 63 4.63 -27.56 -0.56
N ARG A 64 5.39 -26.51 -0.90
CA ARG A 64 6.71 -26.24 -0.29
C ARG A 64 6.62 -26.04 1.21
N ARG A 65 5.65 -25.26 1.71
CA ARG A 65 5.46 -25.03 3.15
C ARG A 65 5.15 -26.32 3.89
N ARG A 66 4.25 -27.15 3.35
CA ARG A 66 3.94 -28.48 3.88
C ARG A 66 5.17 -29.37 3.91
N ASP A 67 5.90 -29.47 2.81
CA ASP A 67 7.07 -30.33 2.68
C ASP A 67 8.22 -29.87 3.62
N ALA A 68 8.27 -28.58 3.93
CA ALA A 68 9.15 -28.00 4.94
C ALA A 68 8.65 -28.19 6.40
N GLY A 69 7.50 -28.83 6.61
CA GLY A 69 6.93 -29.08 7.93
C GLY A 69 6.35 -27.84 8.61
N LYS A 70 6.06 -26.76 7.86
CA LYS A 70 5.37 -25.58 8.40
C LYS A 70 3.91 -25.92 8.71
N ALA A 71 3.30 -25.16 9.63
CA ALA A 71 1.88 -25.27 9.91
C ALA A 71 1.03 -24.89 8.68
N ALA A 72 -0.14 -25.51 8.57
CA ALA A 72 -1.12 -25.14 7.55
C ALA A 72 -1.62 -23.72 7.83
N PRO A 73 -1.56 -22.80 6.84
CA PRO A 73 -2.12 -21.47 7.00
C PRO A 73 -3.65 -21.54 7.08
N GLU A 74 -4.29 -20.48 7.58
CA GLU A 74 -5.75 -20.35 7.50
C GLU A 74 -6.23 -20.48 6.05
N GLY A 75 -7.44 -21.02 5.88
CA GLY A 75 -7.98 -21.38 4.57
C GLY A 75 -7.58 -22.78 4.08
N VAL A 76 -6.53 -23.39 4.64
CA VAL A 76 -6.17 -24.80 4.39
C VAL A 76 -6.76 -25.69 5.48
N VAL A 77 -7.50 -26.72 5.09
CA VAL A 77 -8.10 -27.70 6.02
C VAL A 77 -7.22 -28.93 6.08
N VAL A 78 -6.70 -29.24 7.27
CA VAL A 78 -5.92 -30.46 7.52
C VAL A 78 -6.86 -31.56 8.00
N THR A 79 -6.94 -32.65 7.26
CA THR A 79 -7.76 -33.82 7.61
C THR A 79 -7.12 -34.63 8.73
N ALA A 80 -7.87 -35.58 9.30
CA ALA A 80 -7.39 -36.40 10.42
C ALA A 80 -6.16 -37.26 10.10
N ASP A 81 -5.96 -37.62 8.83
CA ASP A 81 -4.79 -38.33 8.31
C ASP A 81 -3.64 -37.40 7.88
N GLY A 82 -3.77 -36.09 8.13
CA GLY A 82 -2.73 -35.09 7.88
C GLY A 82 -2.70 -34.53 6.46
N THR A 83 -3.66 -34.89 5.61
CA THR A 83 -3.76 -34.35 4.25
C THR A 83 -4.20 -32.89 4.27
N TRP A 84 -3.47 -32.05 3.54
CA TRP A 84 -3.86 -30.66 3.33
C TRP A 84 -4.89 -30.60 2.21
N THR A 85 -6.07 -30.10 2.52
CA THR A 85 -7.12 -29.82 1.55
C THR A 85 -7.29 -28.31 1.39
N VAL A 86 -7.39 -27.86 0.15
CA VAL A 86 -7.26 -26.45 -0.24
C VAL A 86 -8.46 -26.02 -1.08
N PRO A 87 -8.97 -24.80 -0.90
CA PRO A 87 -10.10 -24.32 -1.69
C PRO A 87 -9.65 -24.05 -3.13
N VAL A 88 -10.50 -24.42 -4.08
CA VAL A 88 -10.33 -24.17 -5.52
C VAL A 88 -11.65 -23.69 -6.11
N VAL A 89 -11.59 -22.74 -7.04
CA VAL A 89 -12.76 -22.34 -7.82
C VAL A 89 -12.99 -23.36 -8.93
N ARG A 90 -14.24 -23.80 -9.06
CA ARG A 90 -14.71 -24.83 -9.99
C ARG A 90 -15.90 -24.34 -10.84
N GLY A 91 -16.25 -25.12 -11.85
CA GLY A 91 -17.42 -24.93 -12.72
C GLY A 91 -17.13 -24.25 -14.07
N TRP A 92 -15.90 -23.79 -14.34
CA TRP A 92 -15.52 -23.24 -15.65
C TRP A 92 -14.96 -24.33 -16.55
N ALA A 93 -15.38 -24.38 -17.80
CA ALA A 93 -14.82 -25.28 -18.79
C ALA A 93 -14.26 -24.47 -19.98
N SER A 94 -13.01 -24.72 -20.35
CA SER A 94 -12.46 -24.24 -21.61
C SER A 94 -13.16 -24.91 -22.80
N ARG A 95 -13.10 -24.30 -23.98
CA ARG A 95 -13.75 -24.82 -25.19
C ARG A 95 -12.85 -25.84 -25.90
N ASP A 96 -11.55 -25.57 -25.84
CA ASP A 96 -10.45 -26.33 -26.39
C ASP A 96 -9.16 -25.94 -25.64
N ASP A 97 -8.04 -26.58 -25.98
CA ASP A 97 -6.76 -26.35 -25.29
C ASP A 97 -6.23 -24.93 -25.54
N ALA A 98 -6.47 -24.36 -26.73
CA ALA A 98 -6.09 -23.00 -27.05
C ALA A 98 -6.85 -21.98 -26.18
N HIS A 99 -8.13 -22.22 -25.87
CA HIS A 99 -8.92 -21.39 -24.97
C HIS A 99 -8.41 -21.47 -23.52
N ALA A 100 -8.02 -22.66 -23.05
CA ALA A 100 -7.43 -22.83 -21.72
C ALA A 100 -6.10 -22.06 -21.60
N GLU A 101 -5.23 -22.19 -22.61
CA GLU A 101 -3.93 -21.49 -22.64
C GLU A 101 -4.08 -19.98 -22.79
N ALA A 102 -5.00 -19.53 -23.64
CA ALA A 102 -5.30 -18.11 -23.78
C ALA A 102 -5.80 -17.51 -22.47
N TYR A 103 -6.67 -18.23 -21.74
CA TYR A 103 -7.13 -17.79 -20.42
C TYR A 103 -5.98 -17.74 -19.42
N LEU A 104 -5.12 -18.76 -19.37
CA LEU A 104 -3.95 -18.78 -18.49
C LEU A 104 -3.03 -17.58 -18.75
N ILE A 105 -2.78 -17.26 -20.02
CA ILE A 105 -1.97 -16.10 -20.40
C ILE A 105 -2.68 -14.80 -20.02
N ALA A 106 -3.97 -14.67 -20.37
CA ALA A 106 -4.75 -13.47 -20.11
C ALA A 106 -4.90 -13.17 -18.62
N SER A 107 -5.20 -14.17 -17.78
CA SER A 107 -5.38 -13.99 -16.34
C SER A 107 -4.11 -13.47 -15.66
N ASN A 108 -2.94 -13.87 -16.16
CA ASN A 108 -1.67 -13.39 -15.67
C ASN A 108 -1.30 -12.03 -16.27
N HIS A 109 -1.39 -11.89 -17.59
CA HIS A 109 -0.93 -10.70 -18.29
C HIS A 109 -1.82 -9.49 -18.02
N LEU A 110 -3.15 -9.63 -18.10
CA LEU A 110 -4.08 -8.52 -17.90
C LEU A 110 -4.01 -7.98 -16.46
N THR A 111 -3.79 -8.84 -15.47
CA THR A 111 -3.58 -8.43 -14.08
C THR A 111 -2.32 -7.56 -13.94
N THR A 112 -1.24 -7.89 -14.65
CA THR A 112 0.00 -7.08 -14.64
C THR A 112 -0.05 -5.86 -15.58
N GLN A 113 -0.90 -5.89 -16.62
CA GLN A 113 -1.00 -4.81 -17.61
C GLN A 113 -1.84 -3.63 -17.12
N GLY A 114 -2.72 -3.84 -16.15
CA GLY A 114 -3.52 -2.76 -15.57
C GLY A 114 -2.69 -1.63 -14.98
N GLY A 115 -1.42 -1.91 -14.67
CA GLY A 115 -0.52 -0.95 -14.03
C GLY A 115 -1.03 -0.57 -12.64
N TRP A 116 -0.35 0.39 -12.05
CA TRP A 116 -0.75 1.00 -10.79
C TRP A 116 -0.86 2.51 -11.00
N ASP A 117 -1.73 3.14 -10.22
CA ASP A 117 -1.57 4.56 -9.93
C ASP A 117 -0.30 4.72 -9.08
N GLY A 118 0.81 5.10 -9.73
CA GLY A 118 2.14 5.08 -9.11
C GLY A 118 2.23 6.00 -7.88
N GLU A 119 1.61 7.18 -7.94
CA GLU A 119 1.57 8.13 -6.82
C GLU A 119 0.76 7.54 -5.65
N GLY A 120 -0.47 7.09 -5.92
CA GLY A 120 -1.33 6.52 -4.90
C GLY A 120 -0.75 5.25 -4.26
N LEU A 121 -0.11 4.39 -5.07
CA LEU A 121 0.52 3.17 -4.58
C LEU A 121 1.75 3.47 -3.72
N ALA A 122 2.61 4.40 -4.14
CA ALA A 122 3.79 4.78 -3.38
C ALA A 122 3.42 5.30 -1.97
N VAL A 123 2.42 6.17 -1.88
CA VAL A 123 1.90 6.67 -0.58
C VAL A 123 1.42 5.50 0.28
N MET A 124 0.61 4.61 -0.29
CA MET A 124 0.07 3.46 0.45
C MET A 124 1.17 2.53 0.98
N LEU A 125 2.22 2.29 0.19
CA LEU A 125 3.35 1.45 0.59
C LEU A 125 4.20 2.11 1.68
N SER A 126 4.48 3.41 1.58
CA SER A 126 5.21 4.16 2.61
C SER A 126 4.45 4.28 3.93
N ASP A 127 3.12 4.40 3.88
CA ASP A 127 2.27 4.38 5.06
C ASP A 127 2.27 2.98 5.69
N LEU A 128 2.18 1.93 4.87
CA LEU A 128 2.19 0.55 5.34
C LEU A 128 3.51 0.17 6.03
N GLU A 129 4.64 0.60 5.49
CA GLU A 129 5.96 0.36 6.10
C GLU A 129 6.09 0.99 7.48
N GLN A 130 5.54 2.19 7.69
CA GLN A 130 5.53 2.87 8.99
C GLN A 130 4.65 2.15 10.01
N VAL A 131 3.54 1.56 9.57
CA VAL A 131 2.63 0.81 10.44
C VAL A 131 3.23 -0.55 10.80
N ASP A 132 3.70 -1.29 9.81
CA ASP A 132 4.30 -2.60 9.99
C ASP A 132 5.25 -2.96 8.82
N PRO A 133 6.58 -2.95 9.05
CA PRO A 133 7.56 -3.33 8.04
C PRO A 133 7.38 -4.76 7.50
N ALA A 134 6.81 -5.68 8.29
CA ALA A 134 6.56 -7.05 7.83
C ALA A 134 5.39 -7.11 6.84
N LEU A 135 4.36 -6.27 7.03
CA LEU A 135 3.27 -6.14 6.06
C LEU A 135 3.76 -5.50 4.76
N PHE A 136 4.60 -4.47 4.84
CA PHE A 136 5.27 -3.90 3.67
C PHE A 136 6.08 -4.96 2.91
N ALA A 137 6.95 -5.70 3.60
CA ALA A 137 7.77 -6.76 2.98
C ALA A 137 6.93 -7.88 2.32
N ALA A 138 5.71 -8.11 2.80
CA ALA A 138 4.78 -9.08 2.24
C ALA A 138 4.01 -8.58 1.00
N THR A 139 4.06 -7.28 0.69
CA THR A 139 3.52 -6.74 -0.57
C THR A 139 4.37 -7.15 -1.78
N GLY A 140 5.65 -7.47 -1.56
CA GLY A 140 6.61 -7.79 -2.61
C GLY A 140 7.20 -6.58 -3.33
N PHE A 141 6.87 -5.35 -2.90
CA PHE A 141 7.54 -4.14 -3.36
C PHE A 141 8.83 -3.89 -2.59
N ASP A 142 9.84 -3.35 -3.28
CA ASP A 142 11.03 -2.80 -2.67
C ASP A 142 11.09 -1.26 -2.81
N HIS A 143 12.01 -0.64 -2.06
CA HIS A 143 12.20 0.81 -2.10
C HIS A 143 12.58 1.32 -3.49
N ALA A 144 13.36 0.55 -4.28
CA ALA A 144 13.75 0.96 -5.63
C ALA A 144 12.57 1.03 -6.59
N GLN A 145 11.58 0.16 -6.43
CA GLN A 145 10.33 0.18 -7.19
C GLN A 145 9.44 1.35 -6.77
N ILE A 146 9.39 1.69 -5.48
CA ILE A 146 8.69 2.89 -5.00
C ILE A 146 9.34 4.14 -5.58
N ASP A 147 10.66 4.24 -5.51
CA ASP A 147 11.43 5.37 -6.07
C ASP A 147 11.19 5.52 -7.58
N ALA A 148 11.15 4.39 -8.32
CA ALA A 148 10.85 4.40 -9.74
C ALA A 148 9.41 4.89 -10.04
N MET A 149 8.42 4.48 -9.26
CA MET A 149 7.03 4.96 -9.41
C MET A 149 6.94 6.47 -9.19
N LEU A 150 7.67 6.99 -8.20
CA LEU A 150 7.70 8.41 -7.89
C LEU A 150 8.43 9.22 -8.98
N ALA A 151 9.48 8.65 -9.59
CA ALA A 151 10.21 9.29 -10.68
C ALA A 151 9.40 9.42 -11.97
N GLU A 152 8.56 8.43 -12.33
CA GLU A 152 7.75 8.45 -13.56
C GLU A 152 6.63 9.52 -13.55
N VAL A 153 6.16 9.92 -12.37
CA VAL A 153 5.09 10.92 -12.19
C VAL A 153 5.60 12.36 -12.37
N THR A 154 6.91 12.56 -12.47
CA THR A 154 7.56 13.87 -12.59
C THR A 154 8.14 14.10 -14.00
N PRO A 155 7.41 14.71 -14.96
CA PRO A 155 8.01 15.06 -16.24
C PRO A 155 8.95 16.26 -16.07
N GLY A 156 10.25 16.00 -15.84
CA GLY A 156 11.27 17.05 -15.84
C GLY A 156 12.54 16.89 -14.98
N GLY A 157 12.85 15.72 -14.40
CA GLY A 157 14.14 15.49 -13.73
C GLY A 157 15.28 15.23 -14.73
N PRO A 158 16.50 15.77 -14.54
CA PRO A 158 17.54 15.73 -15.56
C PRO A 158 18.04 14.31 -15.83
N VAL A 159 18.22 14.01 -17.11
CA VAL A 159 19.03 12.88 -17.56
C VAL A 159 20.47 13.17 -17.12
N GLY A 160 20.88 12.55 -16.01
CA GLY A 160 22.26 12.56 -15.54
C GLY A 160 23.06 11.52 -16.32
N ASP A 161 23.85 12.00 -17.27
CA ASP A 161 24.86 11.22 -17.98
C ASP A 161 25.75 10.43 -17.01
N ALA A 162 26.03 9.19 -17.38
CA ALA A 162 27.15 8.43 -16.83
C ALA A 162 28.47 9.15 -17.16
N ASN A 163 29.22 9.56 -16.14
CA ASN A 163 30.68 9.36 -16.02
C ASN A 163 31.26 9.99 -14.74
N ASP A 164 31.90 9.13 -13.95
CA ASP A 164 33.09 9.27 -13.10
C ASP A 164 33.46 10.62 -12.44
N ALA A 165 33.50 10.62 -11.11
CA ALA A 165 34.74 10.82 -10.33
C ALA A 165 34.48 10.64 -8.81
N ASP A 166 35.42 9.96 -8.14
CA ASP A 166 35.55 9.81 -6.68
C ASP A 166 35.38 11.13 -5.90
N ASP A 167 34.64 11.08 -4.79
CA ASP A 167 35.10 11.70 -3.55
C ASP A 167 34.53 10.97 -2.32
N ASP A 168 35.44 10.62 -1.42
CA ASP A 168 35.21 9.94 -0.14
C ASP A 168 34.44 10.87 0.81
N ALA A 169 33.11 10.72 0.86
CA ALA A 169 32.30 11.15 2.00
C ALA A 169 31.34 10.02 2.34
N ALA A 170 31.41 9.52 3.58
CA ALA A 170 30.42 8.59 4.10
C ALA A 170 29.01 9.17 3.88
N PRO A 171 28.03 8.39 3.38
CA PRO A 171 26.72 8.96 3.09
C PRO A 171 26.08 9.38 4.42
N GLU A 172 25.87 10.69 4.58
CA GLU A 172 24.87 11.17 5.51
C GLU A 172 23.55 10.51 5.11
N GLN A 173 22.90 9.83 6.07
CA GLN A 173 21.59 9.25 5.80
C GLN A 173 20.65 10.39 5.41
N PRO A 174 19.99 10.33 4.24
CA PRO A 174 19.08 11.38 3.80
C PRO A 174 18.01 11.57 4.86
N ASN A 175 17.79 12.81 5.28
CA ASN A 175 16.72 13.09 6.20
C ASN A 175 15.37 12.94 5.46
N ARG A 176 14.27 12.85 6.19
CA ARG A 176 12.95 12.60 5.60
C ARG A 176 12.55 13.63 4.53
N GLY A 177 13.03 14.87 4.63
CA GLY A 177 12.86 15.92 3.62
C GLY A 177 13.61 15.62 2.32
N ASP A 178 14.80 15.03 2.40
CA ASP A 178 15.57 14.61 1.24
C ASP A 178 14.89 13.44 0.50
N LEU A 179 14.32 12.49 1.25
CA LEU A 179 13.55 11.36 0.70
C LEU A 179 12.25 11.81 0.01
N LEU A 180 11.59 12.85 0.55
CA LEU A 180 10.39 13.43 -0.04
C LEU A 180 10.69 14.34 -1.24
N ALA A 181 11.86 15.00 -1.27
CA ALA A 181 12.34 15.74 -2.43
C ALA A 181 12.76 14.82 -3.60
N LEU A 182 13.31 13.64 -3.28
CA LEU A 182 13.60 12.57 -4.25
C LEU A 182 12.32 11.95 -4.85
N ALA A 183 11.20 12.00 -4.12
CA ALA A 183 9.89 11.48 -4.51
C ALA A 183 9.12 12.33 -5.53
N GLY A 184 9.67 13.42 -6.05
CA GLY A 184 9.05 14.22 -7.12
C GLY A 184 7.77 14.96 -6.73
N VAL A 185 7.25 14.79 -5.51
CA VAL A 185 6.34 15.75 -4.92
C VAL A 185 7.15 17.01 -4.71
N THR A 186 7.01 18.01 -5.58
CA THR A 186 7.47 19.37 -5.25
C THR A 186 6.55 19.95 -4.19
N VAL A 187 6.62 19.38 -2.99
CA VAL A 187 6.61 20.20 -1.80
C VAL A 187 8.03 20.10 -1.27
N GLY A 188 8.82 21.15 -1.54
CA GLY A 188 10.11 21.31 -0.92
C GLY A 188 9.97 21.32 0.61
N GLU A 189 11.02 21.72 1.32
CA GLU A 189 10.84 22.09 2.72
C GLU A 189 9.63 23.02 2.85
N PRO A 190 8.69 22.76 3.78
CA PRO A 190 7.55 23.65 3.95
C PRO A 190 8.05 25.07 4.20
N GLU A 191 7.43 26.04 3.53
CA GLU A 191 7.74 27.46 3.72
C GLU A 191 7.47 27.84 5.18
N HIS A 192 6.42 27.24 5.76
CA HIS A 192 6.14 27.30 7.20
C HIS A 192 6.89 26.23 7.98
N GLN A 193 7.93 26.66 8.67
CA GLN A 193 8.64 25.85 9.66
C GLN A 193 7.88 25.89 10.99
N VAL A 194 7.55 24.71 11.54
CA VAL A 194 6.75 24.57 12.75
C VAL A 194 7.46 23.79 13.85
N GLU A 195 7.06 24.06 15.09
CA GLU A 195 7.57 23.38 16.29
C GLU A 195 6.45 22.65 17.03
N THR A 196 6.80 21.52 17.65
CA THR A 196 5.87 20.80 18.53
C THR A 196 5.42 21.70 19.68
N GLY A 197 4.12 21.78 19.90
CA GLY A 197 3.47 22.61 20.89
C GLY A 197 2.80 23.86 20.30
N GLN A 198 3.11 24.23 19.05
CA GLN A 198 2.51 25.38 18.38
C GLN A 198 1.03 25.16 18.03
N VAL A 199 0.28 26.25 18.05
CA VAL A 199 -1.12 26.30 17.59
C VAL A 199 -1.23 27.38 16.53
N TRP A 200 -1.71 26.99 15.35
CA TRP A 200 -1.89 27.85 14.19
C TRP A 200 -3.38 28.08 13.91
N GLU A 201 -3.71 29.30 13.52
CA GLU A 201 -5.06 29.68 13.09
C GLU A 201 -5.12 29.77 11.56
N LEU A 202 -6.10 29.07 10.99
CA LEU A 202 -6.36 28.95 9.56
C LEU A 202 -7.81 29.39 9.34
N GLY A 203 -8.04 30.71 9.31
CA GLY A 203 -9.37 31.28 9.46
C GLY A 203 -10.06 30.78 10.74
N ASP A 204 -11.23 30.16 10.60
CA ASP A 204 -11.96 29.56 11.72
C ASP A 204 -11.35 28.25 12.21
N HIS A 205 -10.46 27.61 11.44
CA HIS A 205 -9.85 26.33 11.81
C HIS A 205 -8.66 26.51 12.74
N ARG A 206 -8.30 25.43 13.46
CA ARG A 206 -7.13 25.36 14.32
C ARG A 206 -6.28 24.16 13.93
N LEU A 207 -4.99 24.38 13.70
CA LEU A 207 -3.98 23.34 13.57
C LEU A 207 -3.13 23.32 14.84
N VAL A 208 -3.06 22.17 15.51
CA VAL A 208 -2.21 21.97 16.69
C VAL A 208 -1.09 21.01 16.30
N VAL A 209 0.15 21.47 16.44
CA VAL A 209 1.33 20.65 16.18
C VAL A 209 1.67 19.88 17.45
N ALA A 210 1.00 18.76 17.69
CA ALA A 210 1.17 17.98 18.91
C ALA A 210 0.81 16.51 18.71
N GLU A 211 1.27 15.66 19.63
CA GLU A 211 0.82 14.28 19.71
C GLU A 211 -0.69 14.19 19.97
N VAL A 212 -1.35 13.28 19.25
CA VAL A 212 -2.80 13.10 19.39
C VAL A 212 -3.13 12.51 20.76
N PHE A 213 -2.42 11.47 21.20
CA PHE A 213 -2.74 10.77 22.43
C PHE A 213 -2.31 11.52 23.70
N ASP A 214 -1.14 12.16 23.68
CA ASP A 214 -0.55 12.80 24.87
C ASP A 214 -0.67 14.33 24.85
N GLY A 215 -0.82 14.94 23.67
CA GLY A 215 -0.99 16.38 23.50
C GLY A 215 -2.40 16.90 23.78
N TRP A 216 -3.31 16.04 24.27
CA TRP A 216 -4.70 16.39 24.53
C TRP A 216 -4.93 17.64 25.40
N PRO A 217 -4.08 17.98 26.39
CA PRO A 217 -4.29 19.22 27.14
C PRO A 217 -4.15 20.48 26.27
N LYS A 218 -3.41 20.42 25.15
CA LYS A 218 -3.23 21.55 24.22
C LYS A 218 -4.39 21.69 23.22
N TRP A 219 -4.94 20.58 22.72
CA TRP A 219 -5.99 20.63 21.68
C TRP A 219 -7.42 20.49 22.21
N THR A 220 -7.65 19.84 23.36
CA THR A 220 -9.01 19.72 23.91
C THR A 220 -9.67 21.06 24.26
N PRO A 221 -8.97 22.09 24.77
CA PRO A 221 -9.60 23.39 25.06
C PRO A 221 -10.04 24.15 23.80
N LEU A 222 -9.54 23.75 22.63
CA LEU A 222 -9.89 24.36 21.34
C LEU A 222 -11.17 23.76 20.74
N LEU A 223 -11.60 22.60 21.23
CA LEU A 223 -12.86 21.97 20.85
C LEU A 223 -14.03 22.72 21.50
N ILE A 224 -14.76 23.47 20.68
CA ILE A 224 -16.01 24.15 21.05
C ILE A 224 -17.22 23.45 20.43
N GLU A 225 -18.44 23.86 20.80
CA GLU A 225 -19.67 23.40 20.16
C GLU A 225 -19.57 23.52 18.63
N ASP A 226 -20.03 22.49 17.92
CA ASP A 226 -19.93 22.31 16.45
C ASP A 226 -18.54 22.08 15.85
N SER A 227 -17.47 22.02 16.66
CA SER A 227 -16.12 21.67 16.15
C SER A 227 -16.07 20.24 15.60
N LEU A 228 -15.27 20.05 14.54
CA LEU A 228 -14.87 18.76 14.03
C LEU A 228 -13.44 18.47 14.45
N PHE A 229 -13.24 17.39 15.22
CA PHE A 229 -11.92 16.92 15.57
C PHE A 229 -11.33 16.07 14.44
N LEU A 230 -10.11 16.38 14.01
CA LEU A 230 -9.42 15.67 12.95
C LEU A 230 -7.98 15.33 13.36
N PRO A 231 -7.74 14.12 13.90
CA PRO A 231 -6.39 13.66 14.17
C PRO A 231 -5.70 13.25 12.87
N TYR A 232 -4.40 13.51 12.75
CA TYR A 232 -3.58 13.15 11.59
C TYR A 232 -4.15 13.68 10.24
N PRO A 233 -4.41 15.00 10.14
CA PRO A 233 -5.01 15.59 8.94
C PRO A 233 -4.06 15.51 7.72
N THR A 234 -4.62 15.27 6.54
CA THR A 234 -3.89 15.50 5.29
C THR A 234 -3.75 17.01 5.03
N PRO A 235 -2.77 17.47 4.23
CA PRO A 235 -2.61 18.91 3.93
C PRO A 235 -3.82 19.60 3.28
N LEU A 236 -4.75 18.83 2.71
CA LEU A 236 -5.99 19.34 2.09
C LEU A 236 -7.21 19.25 3.00
N ALA A 237 -7.06 18.74 4.24
CA ALA A 237 -8.17 18.59 5.19
C ALA A 237 -9.02 19.85 5.41
N PRO A 238 -8.45 21.08 5.46
CA PRO A 238 -9.25 22.31 5.57
C PRO A 238 -10.28 22.52 4.45
N PHE A 239 -10.05 21.92 3.29
CA PHE A 239 -10.86 22.14 2.08
C PHE A 239 -11.82 21.01 1.76
N ALA A 240 -11.94 20.00 2.63
CA ALA A 240 -12.87 18.90 2.43
C ALA A 240 -14.33 19.40 2.50
N ASP A 241 -15.24 18.84 1.68
CA ASP A 241 -16.67 19.21 1.68
C ASP A 241 -17.33 19.14 3.07
N ARG A 242 -16.82 18.24 3.94
CA ARG A 242 -17.28 18.06 5.31
C ARG A 242 -16.87 19.19 6.27
N ALA A 243 -15.91 20.04 5.87
CA ALA A 243 -15.43 21.20 6.62
C ALA A 243 -16.31 22.44 6.41
N VAL A 244 -17.18 22.45 5.39
CA VAL A 244 -18.00 23.62 5.05
C VAL A 244 -18.95 23.98 6.19
N GLY A 245 -18.78 25.19 6.73
CA GLY A 245 -19.63 25.73 7.80
C GLY A 245 -19.31 25.22 9.21
N ARG A 246 -18.18 24.51 9.41
CA ARG A 246 -17.76 24.01 10.73
C ARG A 246 -16.29 24.33 11.00
N ARG A 247 -15.95 24.61 12.26
CA ARG A 247 -14.54 24.74 12.69
C ARG A 247 -13.90 23.35 12.74
N LEU A 248 -12.75 23.18 12.06
CA LEU A 248 -11.87 22.04 12.28
C LEU A 248 -10.89 22.32 13.41
N VAL A 249 -10.70 21.35 14.30
CA VAL A 249 -9.58 21.27 15.24
C VAL A 249 -8.73 20.08 14.80
N MET A 250 -7.65 20.41 14.10
CA MET A 250 -6.73 19.48 13.48
C MET A 250 -5.52 19.27 14.38
N VAL A 251 -5.12 18.02 14.60
CA VAL A 251 -3.95 17.68 15.42
C VAL A 251 -2.97 16.88 14.58
N GLN A 252 -1.82 17.48 14.28
CA GLN A 252 -0.81 16.92 13.39
C GLN A 252 0.54 16.84 14.13
N PRO A 253 0.97 15.65 14.59
CA PRO A 253 2.27 15.50 15.24
C PRO A 253 3.45 15.66 14.28
N GLU A 254 3.25 15.32 13.00
CA GLU A 254 4.33 15.37 12.02
C GLU A 254 4.56 16.81 11.53
N ARG A 255 5.70 17.40 11.90
CA ARG A 255 6.03 18.82 11.63
C ARG A 255 6.10 19.13 10.15
N TYR A 256 6.62 18.18 9.35
CA TYR A 256 6.68 18.32 7.91
C TYR A 256 5.26 18.44 7.30
N LEU A 257 4.33 17.57 7.70
CA LEU A 257 2.95 17.60 7.22
C LEU A 257 2.18 18.81 7.74
N ALA A 258 2.45 19.23 8.98
CA ALA A 258 1.88 20.45 9.54
C ALA A 258 2.32 21.70 8.76
N GLY A 259 3.61 21.82 8.44
CA GLY A 259 4.13 22.90 7.59
C GLY A 259 3.46 22.93 6.21
N HIS A 260 3.32 21.76 5.56
CA HIS A 260 2.64 21.68 4.26
C HIS A 260 1.16 21.99 4.31
N LEU A 261 0.48 21.65 5.40
CA LEU A 261 -0.90 22.05 5.62
C LEU A 261 -1.03 23.57 5.65
N LEU A 262 -0.09 24.27 6.30
CA LEU A 262 -0.03 25.74 6.33
C LEU A 262 0.24 26.33 4.95
N ASP A 263 1.21 25.79 4.21
CA ASP A 263 1.53 26.23 2.84
C ASP A 263 0.35 26.03 1.87
N LYS A 264 -0.37 24.91 2.00
CA LYS A 264 -1.56 24.65 1.18
C LYS A 264 -2.72 25.56 1.59
N TRP A 265 -2.87 25.84 2.88
CA TRP A 265 -3.84 26.80 3.37
C TRP A 265 -3.63 28.17 2.74
N GLU A 266 -2.43 28.76 2.87
CA GLU A 266 -2.13 30.09 2.33
C GLU A 266 -2.32 30.14 0.82
N ARG A 267 -1.83 29.13 0.10
CA ARG A 267 -1.88 29.07 -1.36
C ARG A 267 -3.30 28.95 -1.92
N ILE A 268 -4.18 28.20 -1.25
CA ILE A 268 -5.55 27.93 -1.74
C ILE A 268 -6.55 28.98 -1.24
N SER A 269 -6.46 29.37 0.04
CA SER A 269 -7.36 30.36 0.63
C SER A 269 -6.98 31.80 0.30
N GLY A 270 -5.69 32.06 0.06
CA GLY A 270 -5.13 33.41 -0.04
C GLY A 270 -4.95 34.10 1.31
N GLU A 271 -5.21 33.41 2.43
CA GLU A 271 -5.08 33.92 3.80
C GLU A 271 -3.82 33.36 4.47
N ALA A 272 -2.94 34.23 4.96
CA ALA A 272 -1.75 33.80 5.70
C ALA A 272 -2.15 33.14 7.04
N PRO A 273 -1.63 31.94 7.36
CA PRO A 273 -1.89 31.33 8.66
C PRO A 273 -1.18 32.11 9.76
N THR A 274 -1.83 32.22 10.93
CA THR A 274 -1.28 32.98 12.06
C THR A 274 -0.91 32.05 13.20
N LEU A 275 0.35 32.12 13.64
CA LEU A 275 0.79 31.46 14.87
C LEU A 275 0.12 32.17 16.07
N ARG A 276 -0.47 31.38 16.96
CA ARG A 276 -1.07 31.90 18.19
C ARG A 276 0.00 32.01 19.27
N ASP A 277 0.20 33.23 19.78
CA ASP A 277 1.08 33.45 20.94
C ASP A 277 0.55 32.70 22.17
N GLU A 278 1.44 32.02 22.90
CA GLU A 278 1.12 31.39 24.18
C GLU A 278 0.83 32.50 25.21
N SER A 279 -0.45 32.67 25.57
CA SER A 279 -0.90 33.47 26.72
C SER A 279 -1.23 32.59 27.91
#